data_AF-A0A1W9Z8Y4-F1
#
_entry.id   AF-A0A1W9Z8Y4-F1
#
_cell.length_a   1.000
_cell.length_b   1.000
_cell.length_c   1.000
_cell.angle_alpha   90.00
_cell.angle_beta   90.00
_cell.angle_gamma   90.00
#
_symmetry.space_group_name_H-M   'P 1'
#
loop_
_entity.id
_entity.type
_entity.pdbx_description
1 polymer ?
#
loop_
_entity_poly.entity_id
_entity_poly.type
_entity_poly.pdbx_seq_one_letter_code
_entity_poly.pdbx_strand_id
1 'polypeptide(L)'
;MSYDATLRFRRFLSRFAGPVDNFGEQALFFGETIRYVPNALTRYRKETIRNVAEMTLGAGALVMIGGTVGVAAFLTLASGGVIAVQGYSSLGNIGIEALTGFLSAFLNVRVVAPVIAGIALAATIGAGATAQLGAM
;
A
#
# COMPACT_ATOMS: atom_id res chain seq x y z
N MET A 1 2.58 38.63 -38.34
CA MET A 1 3.45 38.03 -37.30
C MET A 1 2.83 37.99 -35.88
N SER A 2 1.57 38.40 -35.64
CA SER A 2 1.03 38.51 -34.27
C SER A 2 0.09 37.37 -33.81
N TYR A 3 -0.13 36.34 -34.64
CA TYR A 3 -1.06 35.24 -34.34
C TYR A 3 -0.42 34.07 -33.56
N ASP A 4 0.92 33.98 -33.51
CA ASP A 4 1.64 32.87 -32.86
C ASP A 4 1.76 33.02 -31.33
N ALA A 5 1.81 34.25 -30.82
CA ALA A 5 1.99 34.52 -29.39
C ALA A 5 0.76 34.13 -28.56
N THR A 6 -0.44 34.42 -29.08
CA THR A 6 -1.72 34.05 -28.44
C THR A 6 -1.96 32.54 -28.45
N LEU A 7 -1.58 31.83 -29.51
CA LEU A 7 -1.67 30.36 -29.57
C LEU A 7 -0.68 29.67 -28.61
N ARG A 8 0.53 30.22 -28.44
CA ARG A 8 1.52 29.72 -27.48
C ARG A 8 1.10 29.97 -26.03
N PHE A 9 0.55 31.15 -25.72
CA PHE A 9 0.06 31.48 -24.38
C PHE A 9 -1.15 30.62 -24.00
N ARG A 10 -2.07 30.38 -24.95
CA ARG A 10 -3.22 29.48 -24.75
C ARG A 10 -2.80 28.02 -24.59
N ARG A 11 -1.76 27.56 -25.32
CA ARG A 11 -1.15 26.22 -25.12
C ARG A 11 -0.42 26.08 -23.79
N PHE A 12 0.17 27.17 -23.27
CA PHE A 12 0.85 27.18 -21.98
C PHE A 12 -0.17 27.15 -20.83
N LEU A 13 -1.23 27.95 -20.93
CA LEU A 13 -2.38 27.89 -20.00
C LEU A 13 -3.11 26.54 -20.07
N SER A 14 -3.30 25.95 -21.25
CA SER A 14 -3.90 24.61 -21.35
C SER A 14 -3.00 23.51 -20.79
N ARG A 15 -1.68 23.71 -20.77
CA ARG A 15 -0.72 22.80 -20.13
C ARG A 15 -0.81 22.81 -18.61
N PHE A 16 -1.22 23.93 -18.01
CA PHE A 16 -1.52 24.04 -16.57
C PHE A 16 -2.97 23.72 -16.24
N ALA A 17 -3.90 23.89 -17.17
CA ALA A 17 -5.30 23.50 -16.99
C ALA A 17 -5.46 21.98 -16.92
N GLY A 18 -4.78 21.21 -17.78
CA GLY A 18 -4.88 19.74 -17.81
C GLY A 18 -4.59 19.06 -16.47
N PRO A 19 -3.50 19.39 -15.74
CA PRO A 19 -3.21 18.83 -14.42
C PRO A 19 -4.25 19.19 -13.35
N VAL A 20 -4.81 20.41 -13.40
CA VAL A 20 -5.81 20.87 -12.43
C VAL A 20 -7.15 20.20 -12.69
N ASP A 21 -7.52 20.02 -13.96
CA ASP A 21 -8.75 19.33 -14.36
C ASP A 21 -8.70 17.85 -13.95
N ASN A 22 -7.57 17.17 -14.22
CA ASN A 22 -7.36 15.78 -13.77
C ASN A 22 -7.41 15.63 -12.24
N PHE A 23 -6.87 16.60 -11.50
CA PHE A 23 -6.93 16.60 -10.04
C PHE A 23 -8.36 16.83 -9.53
N GLY A 24 -9.11 17.73 -10.19
CA GLY A 24 -10.52 17.97 -9.90
C GLY A 24 -11.37 16.73 -10.15
N GLU A 25 -11.15 16.04 -11.26
CA GLU A 25 -11.84 14.80 -11.60
C GLU A 25 -11.51 13.68 -10.61
N GLN A 26 -10.24 13.51 -10.21
CA GLN A 26 -9.86 12.58 -9.14
C GLN A 26 -10.50 12.95 -7.80
N ALA A 27 -10.53 14.23 -7.42
CA ALA A 27 -11.12 14.68 -6.17
C ALA A 27 -12.63 14.42 -6.11
N LEU A 28 -13.33 14.66 -7.23
CA LEU A 28 -14.75 14.35 -7.36
C LEU A 28 -14.99 12.83 -7.28
N PHE A 29 -14.19 12.04 -7.99
CA PHE A 29 -14.25 10.58 -7.93
C PHE A 29 -14.04 10.06 -6.51
N PHE A 30 -13.02 10.56 -5.79
CA PHE A 30 -12.79 10.19 -4.39
C PHE A 30 -13.95 10.59 -3.48
N GLY A 31 -14.47 11.81 -3.64
CA GLY A 31 -15.60 12.32 -2.86
C GLY A 31 -16.87 11.50 -3.06
N GLU A 32 -17.19 11.18 -4.30
CA GLU A 32 -18.35 10.35 -4.65
C GLU A 32 -18.17 8.91 -4.15
N THR A 33 -16.98 8.33 -4.33
CA THR A 33 -16.65 6.99 -3.82
C THR A 33 -16.88 6.90 -2.31
N ILE A 34 -16.34 7.85 -1.53
CA ILE A 34 -16.50 7.87 -0.06
C ILE A 34 -17.98 7.95 0.33
N ARG A 35 -18.81 8.68 -0.42
CA ARG A 35 -20.25 8.78 -0.16
C ARG A 35 -20.98 7.45 -0.38
N TYR A 36 -20.51 6.61 -1.31
CA TYR A 36 -21.13 5.32 -1.64
C TYR A 36 -20.57 4.13 -0.84
N VAL A 37 -19.40 4.27 -0.20
CA VAL A 37 -18.82 3.23 0.70
C VAL A 37 -19.82 2.70 1.74
N PRO A 38 -20.60 3.53 2.47
CA PRO A 38 -21.57 3.03 3.45
C PRO A 38 -22.65 2.16 2.82
N ASN A 39 -23.09 2.48 1.60
CA ASN A 39 -24.11 1.71 0.89
C ASN A 39 -23.55 0.35 0.44
N ALA A 40 -22.31 0.30 -0.05
CA ALA A 40 -21.62 -0.94 -0.36
C ALA A 40 -21.49 -1.84 0.90
N LEU A 41 -21.05 -1.26 2.02
CA LEU A 41 -20.86 -1.97 3.29
C LEU A 41 -22.16 -2.36 4.02
N THR A 42 -23.31 -1.79 3.67
CA THR A 42 -24.59 -2.12 4.32
C THR A 42 -25.44 -3.03 3.46
N ARG A 43 -25.61 -2.68 2.18
CA ARG A 43 -26.51 -3.36 1.26
C ARG A 43 -25.85 -4.51 0.50
N TYR A 44 -24.54 -4.46 0.27
CA TYR A 44 -23.80 -5.43 -0.56
C TYR A 44 -22.70 -6.17 0.20
N ARG A 45 -22.86 -6.35 1.53
CA ARG A 45 -21.87 -6.97 2.42
C ARG A 45 -21.26 -8.26 1.90
N LYS A 46 -22.08 -9.18 1.39
CA LYS A 46 -21.60 -10.47 0.87
C LYS A 46 -20.64 -10.28 -0.30
N GLU A 47 -21.00 -9.40 -1.22
CA GLU A 47 -20.20 -9.14 -2.42
C GLU A 47 -18.94 -8.34 -2.10
N THR A 48 -19.03 -7.35 -1.19
CA THR A 48 -17.86 -6.63 -0.70
C THR A 48 -16.86 -7.56 -0.03
N ILE A 49 -17.32 -8.46 0.84
CA ILE A 49 -16.45 -9.45 1.50
C ILE A 49 -15.86 -10.41 0.47
N ARG A 50 -16.65 -10.85 -0.52
CA ARG A 50 -16.17 -11.72 -1.61
C ARG A 50 -15.02 -11.08 -2.38
N ASN A 51 -15.20 -9.84 -2.83
CA ASN A 51 -14.18 -9.11 -3.59
C ASN A 51 -12.93 -8.85 -2.75
N VAL A 52 -13.09 -8.42 -1.50
CA VAL A 52 -11.95 -8.23 -0.58
C VAL A 52 -11.23 -9.55 -0.33
N ALA A 53 -11.96 -10.65 -0.11
CA ALA A 53 -11.38 -11.97 0.10
C ALA A 53 -10.61 -12.44 -1.15
N GLU A 54 -11.15 -12.23 -2.34
CA GLU A 54 -10.49 -12.58 -3.59
C GLU A 54 -9.17 -11.80 -3.79
N MET A 55 -9.19 -10.50 -3.53
CA MET A 55 -8.00 -9.64 -3.62
C MET A 55 -6.94 -9.95 -2.55
N THR A 56 -7.37 -10.32 -1.35
CA THR A 56 -6.46 -10.49 -0.18
C THR A 56 -5.93 -11.90 -0.03
N LEU A 57 -6.75 -12.91 -0.29
CA LEU A 57 -6.38 -14.32 -0.15
C LEU A 57 -5.90 -14.91 -1.48
N GLY A 58 -6.18 -14.26 -2.61
CA GLY A 58 -5.92 -14.77 -3.95
C GLY A 58 -6.99 -15.76 -4.39
N ALA A 59 -7.21 -15.89 -5.70
CA ALA A 59 -8.08 -16.91 -6.27
C ALA A 59 -7.33 -18.26 -6.38
N GLY A 60 -7.96 -19.37 -5.96
CA GLY A 60 -7.44 -20.72 -6.17
C GLY A 60 -6.22 -21.12 -5.31
N ALA A 61 -5.26 -21.83 -5.92
CA ALA A 61 -4.12 -22.48 -5.23
C ALA A 61 -3.17 -21.52 -4.47
N LEU A 62 -3.26 -20.20 -4.68
CA LEU A 62 -2.51 -19.19 -3.90
C LEU A 62 -2.94 -19.12 -2.43
N VAL A 63 -4.20 -19.47 -2.12
CA VAL A 63 -4.68 -19.59 -0.74
C VAL A 63 -3.89 -20.66 0.03
N MET A 64 -3.44 -21.71 -0.66
CA MET A 64 -2.70 -22.85 -0.07
C MET A 64 -1.25 -22.48 0.29
N ILE A 65 -0.65 -21.49 -0.37
CA ILE A 65 0.72 -21.01 -0.09
C ILE A 65 0.71 -19.88 0.95
N GLY A 66 -0.45 -19.29 1.20
CA GLY A 66 -0.62 -18.13 2.07
C GLY A 66 -0.58 -16.85 1.25
N GLY A 67 -1.75 -16.25 1.03
CA GLY A 67 -1.93 -14.97 0.33
C GLY A 67 -1.24 -13.79 1.02
N THR A 68 -1.93 -12.67 1.20
CA THR A 68 -1.41 -11.52 1.99
C THR A 68 -0.75 -11.92 3.31
N VAL A 69 -1.37 -12.87 4.04
CA VAL A 69 -0.88 -13.36 5.34
C VAL A 69 0.44 -14.13 5.21
N GLY A 70 0.58 -14.98 4.17
CA GLY A 70 1.81 -15.75 3.95
C GLY A 70 2.98 -14.84 3.61
N VAL A 71 2.75 -13.89 2.70
CA VAL A 71 3.75 -12.87 2.33
C VAL A 71 4.14 -12.02 3.54
N ALA A 72 3.16 -11.51 4.31
CA ALA A 72 3.43 -10.70 5.50
C ALA A 72 4.21 -11.47 6.58
N ALA A 73 3.84 -12.73 6.83
CA ALA A 73 4.53 -13.59 7.80
C ALA A 73 5.98 -13.86 7.37
N PHE A 74 6.19 -14.20 6.09
CA PHE A 74 7.51 -14.45 5.55
C PHE A 74 8.41 -13.20 5.61
N LEU A 75 7.89 -12.04 5.17
CA LEU A 75 8.62 -10.77 5.24
C LEU A 75 8.97 -10.39 6.67
N THR A 76 8.03 -10.57 7.60
CA THR A 76 8.25 -10.25 9.03
C THR A 76 9.32 -11.14 9.64
N LEU A 77 9.31 -12.44 9.36
CA LEU A 77 10.34 -13.37 9.83
C LEU A 77 11.71 -13.06 9.23
N ALA A 78 11.77 -12.87 7.90
CA ALA A 78 13.02 -12.58 7.21
C ALA A 78 13.64 -11.26 7.70
N SER A 79 12.85 -10.19 7.77
CA SER A 79 13.34 -8.88 8.21
C SER A 79 13.66 -8.86 9.71
N GLY A 80 12.83 -9.47 10.56
CA GLY A 80 13.07 -9.56 12.00
C GLY A 80 14.37 -10.31 12.34
N GLY A 81 14.66 -11.38 11.60
CA GLY A 81 15.93 -12.12 11.73
C GLY A 81 17.15 -11.27 11.36
N VAL A 82 17.07 -10.52 10.26
CA VAL A 82 18.15 -9.61 9.83
C VAL A 82 18.41 -8.53 10.89
N ILE A 83 17.36 -7.96 11.47
CA ILE A 83 17.48 -6.93 12.51
C ILE A 83 18.07 -7.50 13.80
N ALA A 84 17.70 -8.73 14.17
CA ALA A 84 18.29 -9.40 15.33
C ALA A 84 19.82 -9.56 15.18
N VAL A 85 20.29 -9.99 14.01
CA VAL A 85 21.74 -10.17 13.73
C VAL A 85 22.46 -8.82 13.71
N GLN A 86 21.88 -7.80 13.08
CA GLN A 86 22.44 -6.45 13.04
C GLN A 86 22.46 -5.80 14.44
N GLY A 87 21.39 -5.98 15.21
CA GLY A 87 21.27 -5.50 16.59
C GLY A 87 22.29 -6.16 17.52
N TYR A 88 22.49 -7.49 17.39
CA TYR A 88 23.51 -8.21 18.15
C TYR A 88 24.92 -7.68 17.85
N SER A 89 25.26 -7.55 16.56
CA SER A 89 26.59 -7.05 16.15
C SER A 89 26.82 -5.60 16.60
N SER A 90 25.80 -4.75 16.55
CA SER A 90 25.90 -3.34 16.95
C SER A 90 26.08 -3.19 18.46
N LEU A 91 25.39 -4.00 19.27
CA LEU A 91 25.47 -3.92 20.74
C LEU A 91 26.66 -4.69 21.31
N GLY A 92 27.12 -5.74 20.63
CA GLY A 92 28.36 -6.45 20.95
C GLY A 92 29.59 -5.55 20.84
N ASN A 93 29.65 -4.69 19.81
CA ASN A 93 30.71 -3.70 19.66
C ASN A 93 30.74 -2.62 20.77
N ILE A 94 29.62 -2.43 21.49
CA ILE A 94 29.47 -1.47 22.59
C ILE A 94 29.63 -2.17 23.97
N GLY A 95 29.67 -3.51 23.99
CA GLY A 95 29.79 -4.31 25.21
C GLY A 95 28.47 -4.52 25.99
N ILE A 96 27.32 -4.28 25.35
CA ILE A 96 25.99 -4.34 26.01
C ILE A 96 25.09 -5.39 25.33
N GLU A 97 25.60 -6.61 25.16
CA GLU A 97 24.85 -7.68 24.47
C GLU A 97 23.54 -8.07 25.17
N ALA A 98 23.45 -7.89 26.49
CA ALA A 98 22.24 -8.19 27.26
C ALA A 98 21.02 -7.35 26.84
N LEU A 99 21.22 -6.16 26.24
CA LEU A 99 20.12 -5.31 25.74
C LEU A 99 19.62 -5.69 24.34
N THR A 100 20.26 -6.65 23.65
CA THR A 100 19.90 -7.03 22.27
C THR A 100 18.48 -7.56 22.16
N GLY A 101 18.05 -8.38 23.13
CA GLY A 101 16.67 -8.89 23.20
C GLY A 101 15.64 -7.78 23.42
N PHE A 102 15.96 -6.81 24.30
CA PHE A 102 15.11 -5.64 24.54
C PHE A 102 15.00 -4.75 23.30
N LEU A 103 16.13 -4.45 22.65
CA LEU A 103 16.16 -3.63 21.44
C LEU A 103 15.37 -4.28 20.29
N SER A 104 15.57 -5.58 20.09
CA SER A 104 14.85 -6.35 19.07
C SER A 104 13.35 -6.34 19.33
N ALA A 105 12.90 -6.59 20.57
CA ALA A 105 11.48 -6.55 20.92
C ALA A 105 10.87 -5.13 20.73
N PHE A 106 11.60 -4.09 21.11
CA PHE A 106 11.13 -2.71 21.01
C PHE A 106 11.00 -2.25 19.55
N LEU A 107 12.03 -2.49 18.73
CA LEU A 107 12.03 -2.07 17.33
C LEU A 107 11.06 -2.92 16.48
N ASN A 108 11.02 -4.23 16.71
CA ASN A 108 10.20 -5.11 15.88
C ASN A 108 8.71 -4.78 15.99
N VAL A 109 8.21 -4.54 17.21
CA VAL A 109 6.79 -4.24 17.42
C VAL A 109 6.43 -2.82 16.97
N ARG A 110 7.32 -1.84 17.16
CA ARG A 110 6.99 -0.42 16.94
C ARG A 110 7.25 0.07 15.53
N VAL A 111 8.25 -0.47 14.85
CA VAL A 111 8.70 0.06 13.56
C VAL A 111 8.61 -1.00 12.49
N VAL A 112 9.21 -2.17 12.73
CA VAL A 112 9.40 -3.18 11.69
C VAL A 112 8.07 -3.81 11.29
N ALA A 113 7.27 -4.29 12.26
CA ALA A 113 6.00 -4.92 11.97
C ALA A 113 5.00 -3.97 11.28
N PRO A 114 4.79 -2.72 11.73
CA PRO A 114 3.91 -1.79 11.03
C PRO A 114 4.38 -1.45 9.61
N VAL A 115 5.68 -1.22 9.42
CA VAL A 115 6.25 -0.89 8.10
C VAL A 115 6.11 -2.07 7.14
N ILE A 116 6.46 -3.27 7.57
CA ILE A 116 6.32 -4.48 6.75
C ILE A 116 4.85 -4.76 6.44
N ALA A 117 3.96 -4.62 7.41
CA ALA A 117 2.53 -4.79 7.18
C ALA A 117 2.03 -3.79 6.12
N GLY A 118 2.42 -2.52 6.20
CA GLY A 118 2.07 -1.51 5.20
C GLY A 118 2.56 -1.86 3.80
N ILE A 119 3.83 -2.26 3.67
CA ILE A 119 4.43 -2.67 2.38
C ILE A 119 3.74 -3.92 1.84
N ALA A 120 3.54 -4.94 2.68
CA ALA A 120 2.93 -6.19 2.28
C ALA A 120 1.49 -5.99 1.81
N LEU A 121 0.69 -5.22 2.54
CA LEU A 121 -0.70 -4.89 2.17
C LEU A 121 -0.76 -4.06 0.89
N ALA A 122 0.12 -3.06 0.73
CA ALA A 122 0.18 -2.25 -0.48
C ALA A 122 0.55 -3.09 -1.71
N ALA A 123 1.57 -3.96 -1.58
CA ALA A 123 2.06 -4.79 -2.68
C ALA A 123 1.05 -5.86 -3.12
N THR A 124 0.27 -6.42 -2.20
CA THR A 124 -0.63 -7.53 -2.50
C THR A 124 -2.05 -7.04 -2.78
N ILE A 125 -2.66 -6.31 -1.84
CA ILE A 125 -4.04 -5.82 -1.98
C ILE A 125 -4.10 -4.69 -3.00
N GLY A 126 -3.14 -3.76 -2.98
CA GLY A 126 -3.11 -2.63 -3.92
C GLY A 126 -2.91 -3.08 -5.38
N ALA A 127 -1.98 -4.03 -5.60
CA ALA A 127 -1.81 -4.63 -6.92
C ALA A 127 -3.05 -5.43 -7.34
N GLY A 128 -3.66 -6.19 -6.42
CA GLY A 128 -4.91 -6.92 -6.67
C GLY A 128 -6.08 -6.02 -7.05
N ALA A 129 -6.23 -4.87 -6.38
CA ALA A 129 -7.27 -3.88 -6.67
C ALA A 129 -7.13 -3.33 -8.08
N THR A 130 -5.90 -2.95 -8.44
CA THR A 130 -5.58 -2.40 -9.76
C THR A 130 -5.79 -3.44 -10.85
N ALA A 131 -5.40 -4.70 -10.58
CA ALA A 131 -5.59 -5.80 -11.52
C ALA A 131 -7.07 -6.11 -11.79
N GLN A 132 -7.91 -6.13 -10.76
CA GLN A 132 -9.35 -6.38 -10.93
C GLN A 132 -10.04 -5.24 -11.70
N LEU A 133 -9.74 -3.99 -11.36
CA LEU A 133 -10.31 -2.84 -12.07
C LEU A 133 -9.93 -2.80 -13.55
N GLY A 134 -8.73 -3.27 -13.90
CA GLY A 134 -8.28 -3.35 -15.30
C GLY A 134 -8.81 -4.57 -16.08
N ALA A 135 -9.33 -5.58 -15.37
CA ALA A 135 -9.89 -6.79 -15.97
C ALA A 135 -11.42 -6.77 -16.11
N MET A 136 -12.09 -5.76 -15.54
CA MET A 136 -13.52 -5.49 -15.64
C MET A 136 -13.84 -4.55 -16.80
#